data_AF-A0A7G9QH01-F1
#
_entry.id   AF-A0A7G9QH01-F1
#
_cell.length_a   1.000
_cell.length_b   1.000
_cell.length_c   1.000
_cell.angle_alpha   90.00
_cell.angle_beta   90.00
_cell.angle_gamma   90.00
#
_symmetry.space_group_name_H-M   'P 1'
#
loop_
_entity.id
_entity.type
_entity.pdbx_description
1 polymer ?
#
loop_
_entity_poly.entity_id
_entity_poly.type
_entity_poly.pdbx_seq_one_letter_code
_entity_poly.pdbx_strand_id
1 'polypeptide(L)'
;MKFSTRNHLPINRVPLSIASILEVNAVWEEFEVYNQYLETLNGDNKKKEIFKRELYVERDLLYNVDLSLYNSVIHLIASHLKITSAYEAFKIATSMCTIVLNLPSKLLKQIPIQNKNFATWGDRVNAMIDNGELGFMLFNMLYNYSRERTDGEEYSAELFLQRNNLPAKADVEAIVLEEFDGIYQKAAKEVHLNEFFSQQLEIGKELFLKRGLDGTGKPIKELIKALEYVPFIITKDAAIPCKTNLVEVLNSDTPLKNIDIDQWYHLSNELSINMEEFYQIRGL
;
A
#
# COMPACT_ATOMS: atom_id res chain seq x y z
N MET A 1 13.58 -5.87 -9.18
CA MET A 1 12.82 -6.47 -10.29
C MET A 1 13.40 -6.02 -11.63
N LYS A 2 13.51 -6.93 -12.61
CA LYS A 2 13.88 -6.60 -13.99
C LYS A 2 12.65 -6.80 -14.86
N PHE A 3 12.23 -5.76 -15.58
CA PHE A 3 11.20 -5.89 -16.59
C PHE A 3 11.85 -6.06 -17.96
N SER A 4 11.22 -6.85 -18.82
CA SER A 4 11.72 -7.11 -20.16
C SER A 4 10.56 -7.30 -21.12
N THR A 5 10.81 -6.98 -22.38
CA THR A 5 9.86 -7.27 -23.46
C THR A 5 9.71 -8.78 -23.64
N ARG A 6 8.72 -9.20 -24.42
CA ARG A 6 8.53 -10.60 -24.81
C ARG A 6 9.78 -11.23 -25.46
N ASN A 7 10.64 -10.41 -26.09
CA ASN A 7 11.89 -10.85 -26.71
C ASN A 7 13.09 -10.78 -25.75
N HIS A 8 12.84 -10.71 -24.43
CA HIS A 8 13.85 -10.60 -23.38
C HIS A 8 14.74 -9.35 -23.43
N LEU A 9 14.33 -8.32 -24.18
CA LEU A 9 15.03 -7.04 -24.17
C LEU A 9 14.71 -6.30 -22.86
N PRO A 10 15.72 -5.78 -22.14
CA PRO A 10 15.51 -5.07 -20.89
C PRO A 10 14.69 -3.79 -21.13
N ILE A 11 13.68 -3.57 -20.29
CA ILE A 11 12.89 -2.33 -20.29
C ILE A 11 13.43 -1.41 -19.20
N ASN A 12 13.29 -1.83 -17.94
CA ASN A 12 13.83 -1.12 -16.79
C ASN A 12 14.14 -2.08 -15.63
N ARG A 13 14.76 -1.55 -14.58
CA ARG A 13 15.01 -2.26 -13.33
C ARG A 13 14.56 -1.40 -12.17
N VAL A 14 13.63 -1.92 -11.39
CA VAL A 14 13.07 -1.24 -10.21
C VAL A 14 13.53 -1.97 -8.95
N PRO A 15 14.12 -1.29 -7.96
CA PRO A 15 14.41 -1.90 -6.67
C PRO A 15 13.09 -2.23 -5.94
N LEU A 16 13.02 -3.38 -5.28
CA LEU A 16 11.95 -3.63 -4.30
C LEU A 16 12.32 -2.82 -3.05
N SER A 17 11.68 -1.67 -2.88
CA SER A 17 11.95 -0.74 -1.79
C SER A 17 10.71 -0.53 -0.92
N ILE A 18 10.88 0.16 0.21
CA ILE A 18 9.73 0.60 1.03
C ILE A 18 8.76 1.46 0.22
N ALA A 19 9.25 2.29 -0.71
CA ALA A 19 8.39 3.07 -1.58
C ALA A 19 7.49 2.16 -2.43
N SER A 20 8.05 1.13 -3.08
CA SER A 20 7.25 0.16 -3.86
C SER A 20 6.18 -0.55 -3.03
N ILE A 21 6.45 -0.81 -1.74
CA ILE A 21 5.49 -1.44 -0.83
C ILE A 21 4.36 -0.46 -0.48
N LEU A 22 4.69 0.79 -0.17
CA LEU A 22 3.73 1.84 0.12
C LEU A 22 2.85 2.16 -1.09
N GLU A 23 3.41 2.21 -2.30
CA GLU A 23 2.65 2.50 -3.52
C GLU A 23 1.58 1.44 -3.80
N VAL A 24 1.84 0.16 -3.52
CA VAL A 24 0.80 -0.88 -3.69
C VAL A 24 -0.40 -0.61 -2.78
N ASN A 25 -0.16 -0.20 -1.54
CA ASN A 25 -1.23 0.14 -0.62
C ASN A 25 -1.99 1.38 -1.09
N ALA A 26 -1.29 2.42 -1.55
CA ALA A 26 -1.89 3.65 -2.06
C ALA A 26 -2.79 3.37 -3.29
N VAL A 27 -2.25 2.68 -4.30
CA VAL A 27 -2.97 2.33 -5.52
C VAL A 27 -4.17 1.41 -5.23
N TRP A 28 -4.04 0.50 -4.26
CA TRP A 28 -5.18 -0.33 -3.84
C TRP A 28 -6.32 0.50 -3.25
N GLU A 29 -6.02 1.48 -2.40
CA GLU A 29 -7.05 2.33 -1.82
C GLU A 29 -7.74 3.19 -2.89
N GLU A 30 -7.01 3.70 -3.88
CA GLU A 30 -7.60 4.35 -5.06
C GLU A 30 -8.54 3.39 -5.81
N PHE A 31 -8.11 2.15 -6.00
CA PHE A 31 -8.89 1.12 -6.68
C PHE A 31 -10.20 0.80 -5.93
N GLU A 32 -10.12 0.71 -4.61
CA GLU A 32 -11.29 0.47 -3.77
C GLU A 32 -12.26 1.65 -3.79
N VAL A 33 -11.78 2.90 -3.75
CA VAL A 33 -12.61 4.10 -3.92
C VAL A 33 -13.34 4.07 -5.26
N TYR A 34 -12.63 3.76 -6.35
CA TYR A 34 -13.24 3.62 -7.67
C TYR A 34 -14.30 2.49 -7.71
N ASN A 35 -14.02 1.33 -7.12
CA ASN A 35 -14.97 0.22 -7.06
C ASN A 35 -16.28 0.59 -6.37
N GLN A 36 -16.24 1.46 -5.36
CA GLN A 36 -17.46 1.92 -4.69
C GLN A 36 -18.22 2.95 -5.51
N TYR A 37 -17.52 3.83 -6.22
CA TYR A 37 -18.18 4.68 -7.20
C TYR A 37 -18.93 3.82 -8.24
N LEU A 38 -18.35 2.71 -8.70
CA LEU A 38 -19.08 1.76 -9.54
C LEU A 38 -20.33 1.15 -8.88
N GLU A 39 -20.38 1.05 -7.55
CA GLU A 39 -21.55 0.57 -6.82
C GLU A 39 -22.70 1.58 -6.79
N THR A 40 -22.41 2.90 -6.87
CA THR A 40 -23.45 3.94 -6.94
C THR A 40 -24.08 4.04 -8.33
N LEU A 41 -23.40 3.55 -9.36
CA LEU A 41 -23.87 3.56 -10.74
C LEU A 41 -24.86 2.41 -11.02
N ASN A 42 -25.81 2.67 -11.92
CA ASN A 42 -26.79 1.68 -12.37
C ASN A 42 -26.75 1.47 -13.89
N GLY A 43 -27.21 0.30 -14.33
CA GLY A 43 -27.43 -0.02 -15.74
C GLY A 43 -26.17 0.08 -16.61
N ASP A 44 -26.30 0.74 -17.76
CA ASP A 44 -25.23 0.84 -18.76
C ASP A 44 -24.06 1.72 -18.33
N ASN A 45 -24.28 2.68 -17.43
CA ASN A 45 -23.20 3.53 -16.91
C ASN A 45 -22.21 2.71 -16.08
N LYS A 46 -22.71 1.82 -15.21
CA LYS A 46 -21.86 0.90 -14.43
C LYS A 46 -21.01 0.01 -15.34
N LYS A 47 -21.62 -0.56 -16.38
CA LYS A 47 -20.90 -1.43 -17.34
C LYS A 47 -19.79 -0.68 -18.08
N LYS A 48 -20.06 0.55 -18.54
CA LYS A 48 -19.06 1.38 -19.22
C LYS A 48 -17.88 1.72 -18.31
N GLU A 49 -18.15 2.09 -17.07
CA GLU A 49 -17.09 2.43 -16.11
C GLU A 49 -16.28 1.19 -15.68
N ILE A 50 -16.90 0.02 -15.48
CA ILE A 50 -16.17 -1.25 -15.26
C ILE A 50 -15.20 -1.52 -16.41
N PHE A 51 -15.66 -1.39 -17.66
CA PHE A 51 -14.82 -1.61 -18.83
C PHE A 51 -13.66 -0.62 -18.93
N LYS A 52 -13.91 0.67 -18.66
CA LYS A 52 -12.85 1.70 -18.62
C LYS A 52 -11.79 1.40 -17.56
N ARG A 53 -12.22 1.00 -16.36
CA ARG A 53 -11.34 0.61 -15.26
C ARG A 53 -10.44 -0.56 -15.63
N GLU A 54 -11.00 -1.61 -16.23
CA GLU A 54 -10.22 -2.77 -16.67
C GLU A 54 -9.14 -2.37 -17.68
N LEU A 55 -9.51 -1.54 -18.67
CA LEU A 55 -8.55 -1.00 -19.63
C LEU A 55 -7.46 -0.15 -18.96
N TYR A 56 -7.83 0.71 -18.00
CA TYR A 56 -6.88 1.54 -17.26
C TYR A 56 -5.90 0.68 -16.44
N VAL A 57 -6.41 -0.27 -15.66
CA VAL A 57 -5.55 -1.15 -14.83
C VAL A 57 -4.57 -1.92 -15.69
N GLU A 58 -5.05 -2.57 -16.75
CA GLU A 58 -4.17 -3.38 -17.58
C GLU A 58 -3.18 -2.49 -18.34
N ARG A 59 -3.68 -1.54 -19.13
CA ARG A 59 -2.84 -0.77 -20.07
C ARG A 59 -2.03 0.32 -19.39
N ASP A 60 -2.68 1.12 -18.57
CA ASP A 60 -2.15 2.41 -18.12
C ASP A 60 -1.44 2.31 -16.76
N LEU A 61 -1.77 1.30 -15.95
CA LEU A 61 -1.18 1.06 -14.64
C LEU A 61 -0.18 -0.09 -14.63
N LEU A 62 -0.59 -1.31 -15.02
CA LEU A 62 0.26 -2.51 -14.92
C LEU A 62 1.32 -2.61 -16.01
N TYR A 63 1.01 -2.18 -17.23
CA TYR A 63 1.93 -2.25 -18.37
C TYR A 63 2.56 -0.91 -18.77
N ASN A 64 2.47 0.08 -17.88
CA ASN A 64 3.15 1.36 -18.04
C ASN A 64 4.53 1.34 -17.38
N VAL A 65 5.57 1.62 -18.18
CA VAL A 65 6.96 1.63 -17.73
C VAL A 65 7.22 2.74 -16.71
N ASP A 66 6.55 3.88 -16.85
CA ASP A 66 6.74 5.03 -15.98
C ASP A 66 6.16 4.76 -14.58
N LEU A 67 5.19 3.85 -14.48
CA LEU A 67 4.58 3.40 -13.22
C LEU A 67 5.19 2.11 -12.68
N SER A 68 6.36 1.70 -13.15
CA SER A 68 6.98 0.44 -12.72
C SER A 68 7.30 0.38 -11.22
N LEU A 69 7.50 1.54 -10.56
CA LEU A 69 7.63 1.59 -9.10
C LEU A 69 6.35 1.11 -8.41
N TYR A 70 5.21 1.56 -8.90
CA TYR A 70 3.86 1.35 -8.35
C TYR A 70 3.36 -0.07 -8.57
N ASN A 71 3.76 -0.71 -9.69
CA ASN A 71 3.27 -2.04 -10.05
C ASN A 71 4.26 -3.19 -9.81
N SER A 72 5.53 -2.91 -9.46
CA SER A 72 6.56 -3.95 -9.34
C SER A 72 6.23 -5.04 -8.33
N VAL A 73 5.77 -4.68 -7.14
CA VAL A 73 5.42 -5.68 -6.11
C VAL A 73 4.25 -6.56 -6.56
N ILE A 74 3.31 -6.01 -7.33
CA ILE A 74 2.15 -6.76 -7.82
C ILE A 74 2.59 -7.79 -8.85
N HIS A 75 3.43 -7.40 -9.81
CA HIS A 75 4.04 -8.33 -10.76
C HIS A 75 4.86 -9.41 -10.06
N LEU A 76 5.55 -9.07 -8.97
CA LEU A 76 6.32 -10.03 -8.17
C LEU A 76 5.40 -11.11 -7.61
N ILE A 77 4.35 -10.67 -6.94
CA ILE A 77 3.41 -11.52 -6.21
C ILE A 77 2.59 -12.34 -7.21
N ALA A 78 2.04 -11.72 -8.25
CA ALA A 78 1.31 -12.40 -9.31
C ALA A 78 2.14 -13.50 -9.96
N SER A 79 3.43 -13.22 -10.24
CA SER A 79 4.35 -14.20 -10.83
C SER A 79 4.64 -15.38 -9.90
N HIS A 80 4.96 -15.14 -8.62
CA HIS A 80 5.27 -16.22 -7.66
C HIS A 80 4.05 -17.06 -7.31
N LEU A 81 2.87 -16.44 -7.33
CA LEU A 81 1.61 -17.05 -6.94
C LEU A 81 0.78 -17.55 -8.12
N LYS A 82 1.26 -17.36 -9.36
CA LYS A 82 0.56 -17.69 -10.61
C LYS A 82 -0.85 -17.07 -10.69
N ILE A 83 -1.01 -15.85 -10.18
CA ILE A 83 -2.29 -15.14 -10.21
C ILE A 83 -2.43 -14.45 -11.56
N THR A 84 -3.54 -14.69 -12.24
CA THR A 84 -3.86 -14.07 -13.54
C THR A 84 -4.75 -12.84 -13.40
N SER A 85 -5.56 -12.77 -12.36
CA SER A 85 -6.43 -11.62 -12.08
C SER A 85 -5.64 -10.47 -11.48
N ALA A 86 -5.62 -9.32 -12.17
CA ALA A 86 -5.01 -8.10 -11.66
C ALA A 86 -5.60 -7.70 -10.29
N TYR A 87 -6.93 -7.72 -10.16
CA TYR A 87 -7.61 -7.36 -8.92
C TYR A 87 -7.20 -8.26 -7.75
N GLU A 88 -7.15 -9.58 -7.99
CA GLU A 88 -6.74 -10.53 -6.96
C GLU A 88 -5.27 -10.33 -6.58
N ALA A 89 -4.40 -10.07 -7.56
CA ALA A 89 -3.00 -9.77 -7.31
C ALA A 89 -2.82 -8.51 -6.46
N PHE A 90 -3.56 -7.44 -6.76
CA PHE A 90 -3.59 -6.23 -5.94
C PHE A 90 -4.07 -6.50 -4.52
N LYS A 91 -5.19 -7.21 -4.35
CA LYS A 91 -5.77 -7.55 -3.04
C LYS A 91 -4.81 -8.35 -2.16
N ILE A 92 -4.11 -9.32 -2.74
CA ILE A 92 -3.13 -10.13 -2.02
C ILE A 92 -1.87 -9.29 -1.75
N ALA A 93 -1.43 -8.50 -2.73
CA ALA A 93 -0.24 -7.67 -2.59
C ALA A 93 -0.37 -6.62 -1.49
N THR A 94 -1.48 -5.88 -1.43
CA THR A 94 -1.72 -4.90 -0.36
C THR A 94 -1.74 -5.56 1.02
N SER A 95 -2.30 -6.76 1.12
CA SER A 95 -2.33 -7.52 2.38
C SER A 95 -0.91 -7.92 2.83
N MET A 96 -0.11 -8.51 1.93
CA MET A 96 1.29 -8.87 2.23
C MET A 96 2.15 -7.63 2.53
N CYS A 97 1.99 -6.55 1.77
CA CYS A 97 2.67 -5.27 1.99
C CYS A 97 2.34 -4.70 3.38
N THR A 98 1.06 -4.67 3.73
CA THR A 98 0.60 -4.14 5.02
C THR A 98 1.12 -4.96 6.19
N ILE A 99 1.17 -6.29 6.07
CA ILE A 99 1.81 -7.14 7.08
C ILE A 99 3.28 -6.74 7.24
N VAL A 100 4.04 -6.68 6.14
CA VAL A 100 5.48 -6.38 6.19
C VAL A 100 5.76 -4.98 6.76
N LEU A 101 4.95 -3.97 6.42
CA LEU A 101 5.09 -2.61 6.95
C LEU A 101 4.85 -2.54 8.46
N ASN A 102 4.00 -3.42 8.99
CA ASN A 102 3.68 -3.46 10.41
C ASN A 102 4.50 -4.49 11.18
N LEU A 103 5.43 -5.23 10.54
CA LEU A 103 6.16 -6.28 11.24
C LEU A 103 7.17 -5.69 12.25
N PRO A 104 7.06 -6.07 13.53
CA PRO A 104 8.02 -5.70 14.57
C PRO A 104 9.44 -6.15 14.21
N SER A 105 10.42 -5.29 14.49
CA SER A 105 11.85 -5.57 14.22
C SER A 105 12.33 -6.89 14.86
N LYS A 106 11.80 -7.23 16.05
CA LYS A 106 12.10 -8.48 16.76
C LYS A 106 11.59 -9.74 16.06
N LEU A 107 10.56 -9.61 15.22
CA LEU A 107 10.00 -10.72 14.45
C LEU A 107 10.71 -10.88 13.09
N LEU A 108 11.17 -9.79 12.48
CA LEU A 108 11.90 -9.85 11.19
C LEU A 108 13.09 -10.82 11.23
N LYS A 109 13.81 -10.85 12.36
CA LYS A 109 14.99 -11.72 12.56
C LYS A 109 14.65 -13.21 12.70
N GLN A 110 13.38 -13.55 12.90
CA GLN A 110 12.93 -14.94 13.07
C GLN A 110 12.51 -15.59 11.74
N ILE A 111 12.31 -14.78 10.70
CA ILE A 111 11.85 -15.24 9.40
C ILE A 111 12.94 -16.13 8.79
N PRO A 112 12.60 -17.36 8.38
CA PRO A 112 13.58 -18.28 7.82
C PRO A 112 14.10 -17.76 6.47
N ILE A 113 15.40 -17.91 6.27
CA ILE A 113 16.07 -17.49 5.04
C ILE A 113 16.65 -18.70 4.35
N GLN A 114 16.29 -18.84 3.07
CA GLN A 114 16.76 -19.94 2.25
C GLN A 114 18.15 -19.60 1.68
N ASN A 115 19.18 -19.70 2.51
CA ASN A 115 20.57 -19.32 2.18
C ASN A 115 21.08 -19.92 0.85
N LYS A 116 20.59 -21.10 0.45
CA LYS A 116 20.94 -21.72 -0.84
C LYS A 116 20.53 -20.85 -2.04
N ASN A 117 19.38 -20.17 -1.97
CA ASN A 117 18.87 -19.32 -3.04
C ASN A 117 19.54 -17.94 -3.07
N PHE A 118 20.14 -17.54 -1.96
CA PHE A 118 20.84 -16.27 -1.81
C PHE A 118 22.36 -16.42 -1.77
N ALA A 119 22.90 -17.58 -2.13
CA ALA A 119 24.33 -17.86 -2.08
C ALA A 119 25.16 -16.83 -2.88
N THR A 120 24.61 -16.30 -3.97
CA THR A 120 25.25 -15.26 -4.80
C THR A 120 25.30 -13.88 -4.13
N TRP A 121 24.48 -13.66 -3.10
CA TRP A 121 24.40 -12.38 -2.40
C TRP A 121 25.37 -12.34 -1.20
N GLY A 122 25.71 -13.52 -0.65
CA GLY A 122 26.66 -13.68 0.44
C GLY A 122 26.24 -12.88 1.67
N ASP A 123 27.18 -12.17 2.29
CA ASP A 123 26.96 -11.41 3.52
C ASP A 123 25.95 -10.26 3.38
N ARG A 124 25.61 -9.86 2.15
CA ARG A 124 24.57 -8.84 1.90
C ARG A 124 23.23 -9.24 2.47
N VAL A 125 22.92 -10.54 2.50
CA VAL A 125 21.67 -11.06 3.08
C VAL A 125 21.60 -10.70 4.56
N ASN A 126 22.67 -10.95 5.31
CA ASN A 126 22.73 -10.63 6.73
C ASN A 126 22.57 -9.13 6.97
N ALA A 127 23.27 -8.31 6.17
CA ALA A 127 23.15 -6.86 6.25
C ALA A 127 21.71 -6.36 5.99
N MET A 128 21.00 -6.92 5.00
CA MET A 128 19.61 -6.54 4.70
C MET A 128 18.66 -6.90 5.86
N ILE A 129 18.88 -8.02 6.55
CA ILE A 129 18.09 -8.40 7.74
C ILE A 129 18.38 -7.46 8.90
N ASP A 130 19.67 -7.22 9.18
CA ASP A 130 20.09 -6.39 10.31
C ASP A 130 19.63 -4.93 10.15
N ASN A 131 19.57 -4.45 8.91
CA ASN A 131 19.03 -3.15 8.55
C ASN A 131 17.49 -3.11 8.47
N GLY A 132 16.81 -4.26 8.56
CA GLY A 132 15.35 -4.32 8.43
C GLY A 132 14.84 -3.89 7.05
N GLU A 133 15.53 -4.25 5.96
CA GLU A 133 15.13 -3.86 4.61
C GLU A 133 13.82 -4.51 4.18
N LEU A 134 12.71 -3.77 4.31
CA LEU A 134 11.35 -4.27 4.09
C LEU A 134 11.12 -4.84 2.68
N GLY A 135 11.76 -4.27 1.66
CA GLY A 135 11.69 -4.79 0.28
C GLY A 135 12.28 -6.20 0.16
N PHE A 136 13.39 -6.46 0.86
CA PHE A 136 13.98 -7.79 0.95
C PHE A 136 13.13 -8.73 1.82
N MET A 137 12.61 -8.24 2.95
CA MET A 137 11.73 -9.02 3.83
C MET A 137 10.48 -9.50 3.09
N LEU A 138 9.80 -8.63 2.34
CA LEU A 138 8.66 -9.00 1.50
C LEU A 138 9.03 -10.09 0.49
N PHE A 139 10.16 -9.92 -0.21
CA PHE A 139 10.63 -10.91 -1.19
C PHE A 139 10.90 -12.27 -0.54
N ASN A 140 11.61 -12.30 0.59
CA ASN A 140 11.91 -13.53 1.31
C ASN A 140 10.63 -14.20 1.83
N MET A 141 9.71 -13.42 2.38
CA MET A 141 8.45 -13.95 2.91
C MET A 141 7.53 -14.53 1.84
N LEU A 142 7.42 -13.85 0.70
CA LEU A 142 6.73 -14.35 -0.48
C LEU A 142 7.35 -15.65 -0.98
N TYR A 143 8.68 -15.74 -0.98
CA TYR A 143 9.38 -16.94 -1.41
C TYR A 143 9.04 -18.14 -0.52
N ASN A 144 9.16 -17.98 0.81
CA ASN A 144 8.78 -19.02 1.78
C ASN A 144 7.31 -19.45 1.60
N TYR A 145 6.41 -18.48 1.45
CA TYR A 145 4.99 -18.73 1.24
C TYR A 145 4.71 -19.50 -0.05
N SER A 146 5.28 -19.06 -1.17
CA SER A 146 5.03 -19.62 -2.50
C SER A 146 5.53 -21.06 -2.65
N ARG A 147 6.63 -21.43 -1.95
CA ARG A 147 7.20 -22.78 -2.00
C ARG A 147 6.31 -23.84 -1.37
N GLU A 148 5.58 -23.47 -0.34
CA GLU A 148 4.73 -24.39 0.44
C GLU A 148 3.25 -24.31 0.02
N ARG A 149 2.93 -23.41 -0.92
CA ARG A 149 1.60 -23.25 -1.49
C ARG A 149 1.24 -24.40 -2.42
N THR A 150 0.08 -24.99 -2.21
CA THR A 150 -0.50 -25.99 -3.12
C THR A 150 -1.36 -25.34 -4.20
N ASP A 151 -1.47 -25.99 -5.35
CA ASP A 151 -2.35 -25.51 -6.44
C ASP A 151 -3.80 -25.39 -5.94
N GLY A 152 -4.44 -24.25 -6.21
CA GLY A 152 -5.80 -23.95 -5.78
C GLY A 152 -5.96 -23.48 -4.33
N GLU A 153 -4.88 -23.39 -3.54
CA GLU A 153 -4.95 -22.84 -2.18
C GLU A 153 -5.16 -21.32 -2.22
N GLU A 154 -6.19 -20.85 -1.53
CA GLU A 154 -6.48 -19.43 -1.39
C GLU A 154 -5.50 -18.74 -0.43
N TYR A 155 -5.23 -17.46 -0.70
CA TYR A 155 -4.42 -16.66 0.19
C TYR A 155 -5.14 -16.37 1.52
N SER A 156 -4.43 -16.49 2.63
CA SER A 156 -4.82 -15.91 3.92
C SER A 156 -3.61 -15.38 4.67
N ALA A 157 -3.81 -14.30 5.44
CA ALA A 157 -2.77 -13.69 6.25
C ALA A 157 -2.19 -14.67 7.28
N GLU A 158 -3.03 -15.50 7.91
CA GLU A 158 -2.57 -16.50 8.88
C GLU A 158 -1.62 -17.52 8.25
N LEU A 159 -1.96 -18.03 7.07
CA LEU A 159 -1.10 -18.99 6.37
C LEU A 159 0.20 -18.34 5.89
N PHE A 160 0.13 -17.04 5.53
CA PHE A 160 1.31 -16.25 5.19
C PHE A 160 2.27 -16.06 6.37
N LEU A 161 1.74 -15.77 7.57
CA LEU A 161 2.53 -15.68 8.80
C LEU A 161 3.10 -17.05 9.19
N GLN A 162 2.28 -18.09 9.18
CA GLN A 162 2.66 -19.45 9.56
C GLN A 162 3.84 -19.96 8.71
N ARG A 163 3.78 -19.81 7.39
CA ARG A 163 4.85 -20.23 6.47
C ARG A 163 6.14 -19.42 6.60
N ASN A 164 6.07 -18.30 7.30
CA ASN A 164 7.21 -17.47 7.65
C ASN A 164 7.69 -17.68 9.09
N ASN A 165 7.21 -18.73 9.77
CA ASN A 165 7.53 -19.04 11.16
C ASN A 165 7.24 -17.87 12.10
N LEU A 166 6.19 -17.11 11.79
CA LEU A 166 5.72 -16.01 12.61
C LEU A 166 4.53 -16.47 13.48
N PRO A 167 4.30 -15.79 14.63
CA PRO A 167 3.13 -16.04 15.47
C PRO A 167 1.81 -15.83 14.71
N ALA A 168 0.71 -16.27 15.33
CA ALA A 168 -0.63 -16.00 14.81
C ALA A 168 -0.88 -14.49 14.71
N LYS A 169 -1.79 -14.08 13.81
CA LYS A 169 -2.07 -12.66 13.56
C LYS A 169 -2.34 -11.86 14.83
N ALA A 170 -3.17 -12.39 15.73
CA ALA A 170 -3.52 -11.71 16.99
C ALA A 170 -2.30 -11.48 17.91
N ASP A 171 -1.35 -12.42 17.94
CA ASP A 171 -0.13 -12.28 18.73
C ASP A 171 0.81 -11.22 18.13
N VAL A 172 0.91 -11.19 16.80
CA VAL A 172 1.66 -10.14 16.10
C VAL A 172 1.03 -8.76 16.33
N GLU A 173 -0.30 -8.65 16.28
CA GLU A 173 -1.01 -7.41 16.56
C GLU A 173 -0.77 -6.92 17.99
N ALA A 174 -0.81 -7.81 18.99
CA ALA A 174 -0.50 -7.46 20.37
C ALA A 174 0.94 -6.91 20.50
N ILE A 175 1.90 -7.55 19.83
CA ILE A 175 3.29 -7.10 19.81
C ILE A 175 3.42 -5.70 19.17
N VAL A 176 2.72 -5.45 18.06
CA VAL A 176 2.78 -4.15 17.37
C VAL A 176 2.24 -3.05 18.29
N LEU A 177 1.15 -3.32 19.02
CA LEU A 177 0.59 -2.38 19.99
C LEU A 177 1.56 -2.09 21.15
N GLU A 178 2.30 -3.08 21.63
CA GLU A 178 3.39 -2.87 22.60
C GLU A 178 4.50 -1.98 22.03
N GLU A 179 4.86 -2.14 20.76
CA GLU A 179 5.85 -1.27 20.10
C GLU A 179 5.34 0.18 19.96
N PHE A 180 4.07 0.38 19.59
CA PHE A 180 3.46 1.71 19.60
C PHE A 180 3.58 2.39 20.98
N ASP A 181 3.24 1.67 22.05
CA ASP A 181 3.35 2.20 23.43
C ASP A 181 4.79 2.50 23.82
N GLY A 182 5.74 1.64 23.42
CA GLY A 182 7.16 1.86 23.65
C GLY A 182 7.71 3.07 22.89
N ILE A 183 7.28 3.29 21.65
CA ILE A 183 7.65 4.46 20.84
C ILE A 183 7.06 5.73 21.47
N TYR A 184 5.80 5.69 21.91
CA TYR A 184 5.13 6.81 22.56
C TYR A 184 5.87 7.25 23.83
N GLN A 185 6.23 6.29 24.70
CA GLN A 185 6.98 6.56 25.92
C GLN A 185 8.38 7.13 25.66
N LYS A 186 9.02 6.79 24.53
CA LYS A 186 10.28 7.38 24.11
C LYS A 186 10.08 8.81 23.60
N ALA A 187 9.12 9.00 22.70
CA ALA A 187 8.81 10.31 22.12
C ALA A 187 8.38 11.34 23.16
N ALA A 188 7.64 10.93 24.20
CA ALA A 188 7.24 11.79 25.30
C ALA A 188 8.43 12.37 26.10
N LYS A 189 9.63 11.78 26.00
CA LYS A 189 10.86 12.26 26.64
C LYS A 189 11.63 13.26 25.78
N GLU A 190 11.29 13.38 24.50
CA GLU A 190 11.96 14.27 23.57
C GLU A 190 11.43 15.70 23.71
N VAL A 191 12.33 16.67 23.58
CA VAL A 191 12.04 18.11 23.79
C VAL A 191 11.41 18.75 22.55
N HIS A 192 11.70 18.22 21.36
CA HIS A 192 11.30 18.82 20.10
C HIS A 192 10.38 17.89 19.32
N LEU A 193 9.37 18.46 18.66
CA LEU A 193 8.42 17.75 17.78
C LEU A 193 7.62 16.64 18.46
N ASN A 194 7.67 16.52 19.78
CA ASN A 194 7.01 15.46 20.54
C ASN A 194 5.49 15.47 20.35
N GLU A 195 4.86 16.65 20.34
CA GLU A 195 3.42 16.81 20.16
C GLU A 195 2.97 16.33 18.78
N PHE A 196 3.61 16.85 17.71
CA PHE A 196 3.32 16.43 16.35
C PHE A 196 3.55 14.92 16.17
N PHE A 197 4.70 14.42 16.62
CA PHE A 197 5.03 13.00 16.49
C PHE A 197 4.05 12.11 17.28
N SER A 198 3.68 12.49 18.50
CA SER A 198 2.74 11.75 19.33
C SER A 198 1.35 11.72 18.70
N GLN A 199 0.89 12.84 18.13
CA GLN A 199 -0.38 12.90 17.40
C GLN A 199 -0.37 11.96 16.18
N GLN A 200 0.69 11.97 15.38
CA GLN A 200 0.80 11.05 14.22
C GLN A 200 0.85 9.59 14.67
N LEU A 201 1.52 9.30 15.79
CA LEU A 201 1.60 7.95 16.35
C LEU A 201 0.25 7.47 16.89
N GLU A 202 -0.51 8.34 17.56
CA GLU A 202 -1.87 8.05 18.03
C GLU A 202 -2.81 7.75 16.84
N ILE A 203 -2.79 8.57 15.79
CA ILE A 203 -3.54 8.33 14.55
C ILE A 203 -3.14 6.97 13.95
N GLY A 204 -1.84 6.68 13.85
CA GLY A 204 -1.34 5.41 13.35
C GLY A 204 -1.82 4.21 14.17
N LYS A 205 -1.79 4.31 15.51
CA LYS A 205 -2.27 3.26 16.42
C LYS A 205 -3.78 3.04 16.29
N GLU A 206 -4.56 4.12 16.21
CA GLU A 206 -6.01 4.03 16.01
C GLU A 206 -6.35 3.39 14.67
N LEU A 207 -5.67 3.79 13.59
CA LEU A 207 -5.83 3.17 12.28
C LEU A 207 -5.48 1.69 12.33
N PHE A 208 -4.37 1.32 12.97
CA PHE A 208 -3.95 -0.06 13.12
C PHE A 208 -5.01 -0.90 13.86
N LEU A 209 -5.56 -0.40 14.97
CA LEU A 209 -6.63 -1.07 15.72
C LEU A 209 -7.88 -1.32 14.88
N LYS A 210 -8.20 -0.41 13.96
CA LYS A 210 -9.39 -0.53 13.09
C LYS A 210 -9.13 -1.40 11.86
N ARG A 211 -7.92 -1.33 11.29
CA ARG A 211 -7.54 -1.96 10.02
C ARG A 211 -6.93 -3.35 10.19
N GLY A 212 -6.33 -3.64 11.35
CA GLY A 212 -5.60 -4.86 11.63
C GLY A 212 -4.26 -4.95 10.88
N LEU A 213 -3.51 -6.01 11.17
CA LEU A 213 -2.15 -6.24 10.67
C LEU A 213 -2.02 -6.28 9.14
N ASP A 214 -3.05 -6.79 8.47
CA ASP A 214 -3.09 -7.05 7.04
C ASP A 214 -3.98 -6.05 6.28
N GLY A 215 -4.51 -5.05 6.97
CA GLY A 215 -5.36 -4.02 6.39
C GLY A 215 -6.76 -4.50 5.99
N THR A 216 -7.20 -5.71 6.38
CA THR A 216 -8.53 -6.23 5.98
C THR A 216 -9.65 -5.91 6.96
N GLY A 217 -9.35 -5.19 8.06
CA GLY A 217 -10.34 -4.69 9.01
C GLY A 217 -11.22 -3.59 8.40
N LYS A 218 -11.66 -2.63 9.20
CA LYS A 218 -12.57 -1.56 8.77
C LYS A 218 -11.95 -0.77 7.60
N PRO A 219 -12.55 -0.77 6.40
CA PRO A 219 -12.01 -0.06 5.23
C PRO A 219 -11.75 1.43 5.49
N ILE A 220 -10.69 2.02 4.94
CA ILE A 220 -10.35 3.44 5.13
C ILE A 220 -11.54 4.35 4.77
N LYS A 221 -12.27 4.03 3.70
CA LYS A 221 -13.52 4.72 3.32
C LYS A 221 -14.54 4.83 4.45
N GLU A 222 -14.71 3.79 5.27
CA GLU A 222 -15.73 3.73 6.30
C GLU A 222 -15.30 4.56 7.49
N LEU A 223 -13.98 4.64 7.70
CA LEU A 223 -13.38 5.57 8.63
C LEU A 223 -13.58 7.01 8.17
N ILE A 224 -13.38 7.31 6.89
CA ILE A 224 -13.64 8.63 6.31
C ILE A 224 -15.12 9.00 6.39
N LYS A 225 -16.03 8.11 5.97
CA LYS A 225 -17.49 8.34 6.02
C LYS A 225 -18.00 8.55 7.45
N ALA A 226 -17.45 7.81 8.41
CA ALA A 226 -17.79 7.96 9.83
C ALA A 226 -17.11 9.17 10.49
N LEU A 227 -16.30 9.94 9.75
CA LEU A 227 -15.44 11.02 10.28
C LEU A 227 -14.50 10.54 11.40
N GLU A 228 -14.18 9.26 11.38
CA GLU A 228 -13.30 8.56 12.30
C GLU A 228 -11.83 8.62 11.87
N TYR A 229 -11.57 9.04 10.64
CA TYR A 229 -10.26 9.33 10.08
C TYR A 229 -10.43 10.32 8.93
N VAL A 230 -9.63 11.38 8.89
CA VAL A 230 -9.57 12.30 7.75
C VAL A 230 -8.11 12.35 7.30
N PRO A 231 -7.78 11.94 6.07
CA PRO A 231 -6.40 11.98 5.61
C PRO A 231 -5.90 13.43 5.60
N PHE A 232 -4.66 13.62 6.06
CA PHE A 232 -3.98 14.91 5.92
C PHE A 232 -3.70 15.16 4.44
N ILE A 233 -4.34 16.18 3.87
CA ILE A 233 -4.03 16.67 2.53
C ILE A 233 -2.92 17.71 2.67
N ILE A 234 -1.71 17.38 2.22
CA ILE A 234 -0.59 18.32 2.21
C ILE A 234 -0.58 19.06 0.87
N THR A 235 -1.29 20.18 0.77
CA THR A 235 -1.19 21.12 -0.37
C THR A 235 -0.11 22.15 -0.08
N LYS A 236 1.16 21.72 0.06
CA LYS A 236 2.13 22.64 0.68
C LYS A 236 2.58 23.82 -0.18
N ASP A 237 2.58 23.74 -1.52
CA ASP A 237 3.17 24.84 -2.33
C ASP A 237 2.59 25.01 -3.74
N ALA A 238 1.49 24.34 -4.08
CA ALA A 238 0.84 24.49 -5.38
C ALA A 238 -0.58 25.03 -5.17
N ALA A 239 -0.83 26.25 -5.65
CA ALA A 239 -2.18 26.69 -5.93
C ALA A 239 -2.72 25.76 -7.03
N ILE A 240 -3.40 24.69 -6.65
CA ILE A 240 -4.08 23.80 -7.58
C ILE A 240 -5.33 24.57 -8.05
N PRO A 241 -5.40 25.00 -9.32
CA PRO A 241 -6.57 25.69 -9.83
C PRO A 241 -7.72 24.67 -9.96
N CYS A 242 -8.48 24.49 -8.88
CA CYS A 242 -9.71 23.70 -8.91
C CYS A 242 -10.82 24.51 -9.62
N LYS A 243 -11.49 23.91 -10.61
CA LYS A 243 -12.59 24.54 -11.35
C LYS A 243 -13.91 24.56 -10.55
N THR A 244 -13.97 23.78 -9.50
CA THR A 244 -15.07 23.64 -8.54
C THR A 244 -14.85 24.59 -7.35
N ASN A 245 -15.91 24.97 -6.64
CA ASN A 245 -15.87 25.73 -5.36
C ASN A 245 -15.08 25.00 -4.22
N LEU A 246 -14.38 23.92 -4.56
CA LEU A 246 -13.53 23.11 -3.69
C LEU A 246 -12.29 23.85 -3.17
N VAL A 247 -11.87 24.94 -3.82
CA VAL A 247 -10.81 25.84 -3.30
C VAL A 247 -11.22 26.43 -1.94
N GLU A 248 -12.50 26.74 -1.73
CA GLU A 248 -12.99 27.19 -0.41
C GLU A 248 -13.00 26.05 0.61
N VAL A 249 -13.20 24.81 0.19
CA VAL A 249 -13.23 23.63 1.08
C VAL A 249 -11.82 23.19 1.48
N LEU A 250 -10.87 23.20 0.54
CA LEU A 250 -9.44 22.88 0.76
C LEU A 250 -8.69 23.97 1.52
N ASN A 251 -9.07 25.25 1.33
CA ASN A 251 -8.48 26.38 2.05
C ASN A 251 -9.22 26.75 3.34
N SER A 252 -10.31 26.05 3.68
CA SER A 252 -10.93 26.25 4.99
C SER A 252 -10.13 25.50 6.04
N ASP A 253 -9.80 26.15 7.15
CA ASP A 253 -9.25 25.50 8.36
C ASP A 253 -10.23 24.47 8.97
N THR A 254 -11.43 24.33 8.39
CA THR A 254 -12.39 23.29 8.71
C THR A 254 -12.00 22.00 8.00
N PRO A 255 -11.89 20.86 8.73
CA PRO A 255 -11.79 19.56 8.11
C PRO A 255 -12.91 19.39 7.07
N LEU A 256 -12.63 18.73 5.95
CA LEU A 256 -13.59 18.30 4.92
C LEU A 256 -14.71 17.45 5.56
N LYS A 257 -15.65 18.10 6.26
CA LYS A 257 -16.75 17.48 6.96
C LYS A 257 -17.91 17.37 5.97
N ASN A 258 -18.45 16.16 5.84
CA ASN A 258 -19.66 15.84 5.06
C ASN A 258 -19.49 15.76 3.53
N ILE A 259 -18.32 15.31 3.05
CA ILE A 259 -18.16 14.89 1.65
C ILE A 259 -18.62 13.44 1.48
N ASP A 260 -19.52 13.19 0.52
CA ASP A 260 -19.93 11.83 0.17
C ASP A 260 -18.90 11.14 -0.76
N ILE A 261 -19.13 9.86 -1.09
CA ILE A 261 -18.17 9.07 -1.89
C ILE A 261 -18.04 9.57 -3.33
N ASP A 262 -19.11 10.15 -3.89
CA ASP A 262 -19.11 10.69 -5.25
C ASP A 262 -18.27 11.99 -5.28
N GLN A 263 -18.49 12.85 -4.29
CA GLN A 263 -17.70 14.06 -4.07
C GLN A 263 -16.23 13.75 -3.80
N TRP A 264 -15.93 12.72 -3.00
CA TRP A 264 -14.56 12.31 -2.74
C TRP A 264 -13.87 11.75 -3.99
N TYR A 265 -14.58 10.93 -4.77
CA TYR A 265 -14.07 10.42 -6.04
C TYR A 265 -13.75 11.57 -7.01
N HIS A 266 -14.68 12.53 -7.16
CA HIS A 266 -14.46 13.70 -8.01
C HIS A 266 -13.30 14.57 -7.53
N LEU A 267 -13.17 14.79 -6.21
CA LEU A 267 -12.04 15.51 -5.63
C LEU A 267 -10.72 14.79 -5.88
N SER A 268 -10.64 13.50 -5.61
CA SER A 268 -9.43 12.69 -5.84
C SER A 268 -9.03 12.71 -7.32
N ASN A 269 -10.00 12.59 -8.22
CA ASN A 269 -9.77 12.63 -9.66
C ASN A 269 -9.32 14.02 -10.14
N GLU A 270 -9.93 15.10 -9.64
CA GLU A 270 -9.50 16.47 -9.95
C GLU A 270 -8.09 16.76 -9.40
N LEU A 271 -7.76 16.28 -8.20
CA LEU A 271 -6.39 16.38 -7.66
C LEU A 271 -5.39 15.62 -8.55
N SER A 272 -5.73 14.41 -8.98
CA SER A 272 -4.88 13.61 -9.88
C SER A 272 -4.63 14.33 -11.20
N ILE A 273 -5.69 14.83 -11.86
CA ILE A 273 -5.58 15.56 -13.14
C ILE A 273 -4.71 16.82 -12.97
N ASN A 274 -4.92 17.57 -11.89
CA ASN A 274 -4.15 18.79 -11.66
C ASN A 274 -2.68 18.51 -11.31
N MET A 275 -2.40 17.41 -10.60
CA MET A 275 -1.01 16.97 -10.37
C MET A 275 -0.35 16.54 -11.68
N GLU A 276 -1.03 15.79 -12.53
CA GLU A 276 -0.54 15.43 -13.87
C GLU A 276 -0.26 16.68 -14.72
N GLU A 277 -1.17 17.65 -14.75
CA GLU A 277 -0.97 18.92 -15.46
C GLU A 277 0.23 19.69 -14.89
N PHE A 278 0.38 19.74 -13.56
CA PHE A 278 1.54 20.34 -12.92
C PHE A 278 2.85 19.64 -13.31
N TYR A 279 2.90 18.31 -13.31
CA TYR A 279 4.09 17.55 -13.73
C TYR A 279 4.40 17.80 -15.21
N GLN A 280 3.40 17.81 -16.09
CA GLN A 280 3.55 18.14 -17.51
C GLN A 280 4.10 19.55 -17.72
N ILE A 281 3.58 20.56 -17.01
CA ILE A 281 4.08 21.94 -17.08
C ILE A 281 5.52 22.05 -16.56
N ARG A 282 5.86 21.28 -15.53
CA ARG A 282 7.20 21.26 -14.93
C ARG A 282 8.21 20.41 -15.73
N GLY A 283 7.75 19.64 -16.73
CA GLY A 283 8.59 18.75 -17.52
C GLY A 283 9.13 17.57 -16.71
N LEU A 284 8.36 17.11 -15.72
CA LEU A 284 8.62 15.91 -14.93
C LEU A 284 7.78 14.74 -15.42
#